data_AF-A0AAU0UGP9-F1
#
_entry.id   AF-A0AAU0UGP9-F1
#
_cell.length_a   1.000
_cell.length_b   1.000
_cell.length_c   1.000
_cell.angle_alpha   90.00
_cell.angle_beta   90.00
_cell.angle_gamma   90.00
#
_symmetry.space_group_name_H-M   'P 1'
#
loop_
_entity.id
_entity.type
_entity.pdbx_description
1 polymer ?
#
loop_
_entity_poly.entity_id
_entity_poly.type
_entity_poly.pdbx_seq_one_letter_code
_entity_poly.pdbx_strand_id
1 'polypeptide(L)'
;MAFVDRPHSINYVHPNGRDAMIDFEWGDPGDPVPKGLRITVKYAEDNIHNLHEKALYKSFEDAKKQGIKLATNMIDQADRL
;
A
#
# COMPACT_ATOMS: atom_id res chain seq x y z
N MET A 1 -8.89 -13.01 23.85
CA MET A 1 -8.57 -11.91 22.91
C MET A 1 -9.05 -12.36 21.54
N ALA A 2 -9.97 -11.63 20.92
CA ALA A 2 -10.44 -11.95 19.57
C ALA A 2 -9.40 -11.44 18.57
N PHE A 3 -8.89 -12.32 17.72
CA PHE A 3 -8.05 -11.93 16.59
C PHE A 3 -8.97 -11.27 15.55
N VAL A 4 -8.68 -10.02 15.19
CA VAL A 4 -9.33 -9.41 14.03
C VAL A 4 -8.71 -10.02 12.78
N ASP A 5 -9.54 -10.51 11.86
CA ASP A 5 -9.06 -10.97 10.56
C ASP A 5 -8.54 -9.76 9.77
N ARG A 6 -7.22 -9.75 9.54
CA ARG A 6 -6.50 -8.62 8.93
C ARG A 6 -6.24 -8.94 7.47
N PRO A 7 -6.77 -8.12 6.54
CA PRO A 7 -6.49 -8.29 5.13
C PRO A 7 -4.98 -8.34 4.86
N HIS A 8 -4.59 -9.29 4.01
CA HIS A 8 -3.22 -9.38 3.50
C HIS A 8 -2.92 -8.22 2.55
N SER A 9 -1.66 -8.14 2.13
CA SER A 9 -1.22 -7.17 1.14
C SER A 9 -2.03 -7.28 -0.15
N ILE A 10 -2.23 -6.13 -0.78
CA ILE A 10 -3.00 -6.01 -2.02
C ILE A 10 -2.02 -5.82 -3.17
N ASN A 11 -2.17 -6.64 -4.21
CA ASN A 11 -1.53 -6.35 -5.48
C ASN A 11 -2.42 -5.39 -6.28
N TYR A 12 -1.86 -4.25 -6.67
CA TYR A 12 -2.48 -3.23 -7.48
C TYR A 12 -1.81 -3.20 -8.86
N VAL A 13 -2.58 -3.46 -9.90
CA VAL A 13 -2.12 -3.35 -11.30
C VAL A 13 -2.57 -2.00 -11.83
N HIS A 14 -1.61 -1.15 -12.19
CA HIS A 14 -1.89 0.15 -12.79
C HIS A 14 -2.28 -0.01 -14.28
N PRO A 15 -3.10 0.89 -14.85
CA PRO A 15 -3.51 0.80 -16.26
C PRO A 15 -2.37 0.79 -17.29
N ASN A 16 -1.16 1.23 -16.93
CA ASN A 16 0.03 1.14 -17.78
C ASN A 16 0.74 -0.23 -17.69
N GLY A 17 0.14 -1.22 -17.02
CA GLY A 17 0.67 -2.57 -16.88
C GLY A 17 1.73 -2.73 -15.79
N ARG A 18 2.00 -1.70 -14.98
CA ARG A 18 2.92 -1.79 -13.83
C ARG A 18 2.21 -2.30 -12.58
N ASP A 19 2.89 -3.16 -11.84
CA ASP A 19 2.41 -3.72 -10.58
C ASP A 19 2.97 -2.96 -9.36
N ALA A 20 2.11 -2.77 -8.36
CA ALA A 20 2.46 -2.27 -7.04
C ALA A 20 1.87 -3.16 -5.96
N MET A 21 2.69 -3.52 -4.97
CA MET A 21 2.25 -4.21 -3.77
C MET A 21 1.99 -3.19 -2.67
N ILE A 22 0.81 -3.24 -2.05
CA ILE A 22 0.40 -2.40 -0.93
C ILE A 22 0.31 -3.31 0.30
N ASP A 23 1.27 -3.18 1.19
CA ASP A 23 1.30 -3.83 2.49
C ASP A 23 0.71 -2.91 3.56
N PHE A 24 -0.18 -3.46 4.38
CA PHE A 24 -0.76 -2.75 5.51
C PHE A 24 0.08 -3.01 6.76
N GLU A 25 0.50 -1.94 7.42
CA GLU A 25 1.18 -2.04 8.70
C GLU A 25 0.17 -1.94 9.83
N TRP A 26 0.20 -2.93 10.71
CA TRP A 26 -0.76 -3.06 11.80
C TRP A 26 -0.12 -2.72 13.14
N GLY A 27 -0.89 -2.08 14.02
CA GLY A 27 -0.52 -1.89 15.42
C GLY A 27 -0.97 -3.07 16.27
N ASP A 28 -1.60 -2.75 17.41
CA ASP A 28 -2.10 -3.72 18.39
C ASP A 28 -2.99 -4.79 17.76
N PRO A 29 -2.85 -6.09 18.09
CA PRO A 29 -3.60 -7.21 17.49
C PRO A 29 -5.14 -7.08 17.49
N GLY A 30 -5.70 -6.27 18.38
CA GLY A 30 -7.14 -5.99 18.46
C GLY A 30 -7.61 -4.80 17.62
N ASP A 31 -6.70 -4.03 17.02
CA ASP A 31 -7.04 -2.90 16.17
C ASP A 31 -7.36 -3.39 14.74
N PRO A 32 -8.57 -3.12 14.22
CA PRO A 32 -8.97 -3.44 12.85
C PRO A 32 -8.42 -2.43 11.82
N VAL A 33 -7.76 -1.36 12.26
CA VAL A 33 -7.31 -0.28 11.37
C VAL A 33 -5.79 -0.31 11.22
N PRO A 34 -5.26 -0.26 9.98
CA PRO A 34 -3.82 -0.08 9.76
C PRO A 34 -3.30 1.21 10.40
N LYS A 35 -2.02 1.24 10.77
CA LYS A 35 -1.29 2.43 11.26
C LYS A 35 -0.30 2.97 10.24
N GLY A 36 -0.14 2.26 9.13
CA GLY A 36 0.79 2.61 8.08
C GLY A 36 0.53 1.78 6.82
N LEU A 37 1.21 2.21 5.76
CA LEU A 37 1.22 1.54 4.47
C LEU A 37 2.68 1.46 4.00
N ARG A 38 3.02 0.31 3.44
CA ARG A 38 4.25 0.13 2.69
C ARG A 38 3.88 -0.22 1.26
N ILE A 39 4.37 0.56 0.32
CA ILE A 39 4.05 0.43 -1.10
C ILE A 39 5.33 0.09 -1.82
N THR A 40 5.30 -0.99 -2.58
CA THR A 40 6.43 -1.49 -3.35
C THR A 40 6.04 -1.49 -4.82
N VAL A 41 6.66 -0.62 -5.63
CA VAL A 41 6.43 -0.55 -7.06
C VAL A 41 7.64 -1.13 -7.79
N LYS A 42 7.39 -2.09 -8.69
CA LYS A 42 8.43 -2.63 -9.57
C LYS A 42 8.39 -1.92 -10.91
N TYR A 43 9.49 -1.24 -11.26
CA TYR A 43 9.63 -0.54 -12.55
C TYR A 43 10.35 -1.37 -13.61
N ALA A 44 11.36 -2.15 -13.19
CA ALA A 44 12.15 -3.05 -14.02
C ALA A 44 12.72 -4.17 -13.12
N GLU A 45 13.38 -5.18 -13.70
CA GLU A 45 13.96 -6.32 -12.96
C GLU A 45 14.80 -5.88 -11.74
N ASP A 46 15.54 -4.78 -11.85
CA ASP A 46 16.41 -4.27 -10.78
C ASP A 46 15.92 -2.97 -10.12
N ASN A 47 14.82 -2.37 -10.57
CA ASN A 47 14.38 -1.07 -10.06
C ASN A 47 13.06 -1.20 -9.28
N ILE A 48 13.20 -1.29 -7.96
CA ILE A 48 12.09 -1.35 -7.01
C ILE A 48 12.09 -0.06 -6.20
N HIS A 49 10.98 0.67 -6.25
CA HIS A 49 10.76 1.78 -5.31
C HIS A 49 9.87 1.34 -4.17
N ASN A 50 10.30 1.71 -2.97
CA ASN A 50 9.55 1.50 -1.75
C ASN A 50 9.13 2.85 -1.19
N LEU A 51 7.86 2.98 -0.84
CA LEU A 51 7.35 4.11 -0.07
C LEU A 51 6.77 3.56 1.23
N HIS A 52 7.10 4.22 2.33
CA HIS A 52 6.56 3.91 3.65
C HIS A 52 5.85 5.16 4.16
N GLU A 53 4.54 5.04 4.35
CA GLU A 53 3.71 6.07 4.94
C GLU A 53 3.21 5.62 6.31
N LYS A 54 3.42 6.45 7.34
CA LYS A 54 2.75 6.33 8.63
C LYS A 54 1.64 7.35 8.70
N ALA A 55 0.40 6.88 8.84
CA ALA A 55 -0.76 7.75 8.93
C ALA A 55 -1.84 7.12 9.80
N LEU A 56 -2.69 7.98 10.37
CA LEU A 56 -3.84 7.57 11.15
C LEU A 56 -5.05 7.45 10.21
N TYR A 57 -5.35 6.22 9.79
CA TYR A 57 -6.53 5.95 8.97
C TYR A 57 -7.79 5.87 9.82
N LYS A 58 -8.94 6.19 9.21
CA LYS A 58 -10.24 6.06 9.86
C LYS A 58 -10.80 4.64 9.78
N SER A 59 -10.37 3.88 8.78
CA SER A 59 -10.79 2.50 8.53
C SER A 59 -9.80 1.80 7.60
N PHE A 60 -9.94 0.47 7.46
CA PHE A 60 -9.17 -0.29 6.47
C PHE A 60 -9.41 0.22 5.03
N GLU A 61 -10.67 0.51 4.67
CA GLU A 61 -11.01 1.00 3.33
C GLU A 61 -10.38 2.38 3.04
N ASP A 62 -10.24 3.22 4.07
CA ASP A 62 -9.54 4.51 3.97
C ASP A 62 -8.04 4.30 3.69
N ALA A 63 -7.40 3.39 4.44
CA ALA A 63 -6.00 3.00 4.21
C ALA A 63 -5.80 2.41 2.81
N LYS A 64 -6.71 1.54 2.36
CA LYS A 64 -6.66 0.93 1.02
C LYS A 64 -6.76 1.99 -0.09
N LYS A 65 -7.69 2.93 0.02
CA LYS A 65 -7.82 4.03 -0.95
C LYS A 65 -6.57 4.90 -0.99
N GLN A 66 -6.00 5.21 0.17
CA GLN A 66 -4.74 5.96 0.24
C GLN A 66 -3.58 5.17 -0.39
N GLY A 67 -3.48 3.87 -0.12
CA GLY A 67 -2.45 3.00 -0.69
C GLY A 67 -2.51 2.94 -2.21
N ILE A 68 -3.70 2.77 -2.78
CA ILE A 68 -3.90 2.80 -4.24
C ILE A 68 -3.49 4.17 -4.80
N LYS A 69 -3.92 5.26 -4.18
CA LYS A 69 -3.58 6.62 -4.62
C LYS A 69 -2.07 6.86 -4.63
N LEU A 70 -1.37 6.44 -3.58
CA LEU A 70 0.08 6.56 -3.48
C LEU A 70 0.79 5.68 -4.52
N ALA A 71 0.33 4.43 -4.72
CA ALA A 71 0.88 3.55 -5.74
C ALA A 71 0.72 4.13 -7.15
N THR A 72 -0.47 4.66 -7.48
CA THR A 72 -0.71 5.40 -8.73
C THR A 72 0.24 6.57 -8.88
N ASN A 73 0.36 7.43 -7.86
CA ASN A 73 1.25 8.59 -7.91
C ASN A 73 2.72 8.21 -8.11
N MET A 74 3.21 7.15 -7.44
CA MET A 74 4.57 6.65 -7.62
C MET A 74 4.78 6.19 -9.06
N ILE A 75 3.83 5.42 -9.59
CA ILE A 75 3.89 4.90 -10.96
C ILE A 75 3.90 6.06 -11.98
N ASP A 76 3.02 7.04 -11.81
CA ASP A 76 2.93 8.21 -12.69
C ASP A 76 4.19 9.09 -12.62
N GLN A 77 4.79 9.24 -11.44
CA GLN A 77 6.04 9.98 -11.28
C GLN A 77 7.21 9.29 -11.99
N ALA A 78 7.28 7.96 -11.91
CA ALA A 78 8.33 7.19 -12.55
C ALA A 78 8.18 7.09 -14.07
N ASP A 79 6.98 7.26 -14.62
CA ASP A 79 6.76 7.32 -16.08
C ASP A 79 7.19 8.68 -16.68
N ARG A 80 7.33 9.71 -15.84
CA ARG A 80 7.77 11.05 -16.25
C ARG A 80 9.29 11.26 -16.21
N LEU A 81 10.05 10.28 -15.72
CA LEU A 81 11.51 10.28 -15.64
C LEU A 81 12.10 9.50 -16.81
#